data_AF-A0A935FQH9-F1
#
_entry.id   AF-A0A935FQH9-F1
#
_cell.length_a   1.000
_cell.length_b   1.000
_cell.length_c   1.000
_cell.angle_alpha   90.00
_cell.angle_beta   90.00
_cell.angle_gamma   90.00
#
_symmetry.space_group_name_H-M   'P 1'
#
loop_
_entity.id
_entity.type
_entity.pdbx_description
1 polymer ?
#
loop_
_entity_poly.entity_id
_entity_poly.type
_entity_poly.pdbx_seq_one_letter_code
_entity_poly.pdbx_strand_id
1 'polypeptide(L)'
;MKLFFKIVLLISVIHLNSGLSKAAIDSTTLNSSNITGNISLNSNTVYLMKGFNYIRNNSTITIAPGTVILGDFETKGTLIIQRGSKIYANGTSSNPIIFTSEKPKGQRNTGDWGGIIILGRSSINTSSGADSAEIEGFGPGLGPVYGGQPVINNDSSGVLRYVRIEFPGVNLTGTAGNEINGLTMGGVGSRTVIENVQVSYCGDDAFEFFGGNVNCKYLIAYKSLDDDFDCDNGYRGKIQFGLSVKDKDIADVSQSNGWEIDNNNNSPANYNSPRTSPIFSNITMVGPYETSGTPVNSLHQRGGHLRRNSLPKIYNSIVMGYRVGFRFDASGVWNASTGDTIQIRNTIMAGNLRLADTNATSSFSPTSWLLTGSFSNNAYQTNTEAGLTRPFNIYPDPSGSNVNNWVPTGSSPALSGASFANPNLAGFETVNFRGGFGTTNWSQGWSQFDPKNYVLPVSVRSIEGIVPVDFVL
;
A
#
# COMPACT_ATOMS: atom_id res chain seq x y z
N MET A 1 -34.96 -69.32 23.32
CA MET A 1 -35.65 -68.12 22.80
C MET A 1 -34.62 -66.99 22.69
N LYS A 2 -34.29 -66.57 21.45
CA LYS A 2 -33.47 -65.40 21.04
C LYS A 2 -31.98 -65.43 21.47
N LEU A 3 -31.02 -65.78 20.59
CA LEU A 3 -30.38 -64.94 19.53
C LEU A 3 -29.89 -63.60 20.13
N PHE A 4 -28.58 -63.30 20.24
CA PHE A 4 -27.76 -62.87 19.11
C PHE A 4 -26.24 -62.98 19.37
N PHE A 5 -25.52 -63.22 18.26
CA PHE A 5 -24.07 -63.37 18.09
C PHE A 5 -23.24 -62.14 18.52
N LYS A 6 -22.08 -62.38 19.15
CA LYS A 6 -20.93 -61.46 19.14
C LYS A 6 -20.07 -61.77 17.93
N ILE A 7 -20.05 -60.89 16.94
CA ILE A 7 -19.02 -60.86 15.88
C ILE A 7 -18.07 -59.72 16.24
N VAL A 8 -16.80 -60.07 16.47
CA VAL A 8 -15.69 -59.13 16.60
C VAL A 8 -15.36 -58.65 15.19
N LEU A 9 -15.67 -57.39 14.87
CA LEU A 9 -15.28 -56.77 13.62
C LEU A 9 -13.92 -56.07 13.83
N LEU A 10 -12.90 -56.63 13.20
CA LEU A 10 -11.58 -56.01 13.06
C LEU A 10 -11.73 -54.78 12.14
N ILE A 11 -11.67 -53.56 12.70
CA ILE A 11 -11.64 -52.34 11.90
C ILE A 11 -10.21 -52.16 11.41
N SER A 12 -9.94 -52.55 10.17
CA SER A 12 -8.81 -52.06 9.40
C SER A 12 -9.02 -50.57 9.12
N VAL A 13 -8.26 -49.73 9.82
CA VAL A 13 -8.19 -48.29 9.54
C VAL A 13 -7.52 -48.11 8.18
N ILE A 14 -8.32 -48.00 7.13
CA ILE A 14 -7.87 -47.45 5.86
C ILE A 14 -7.58 -45.97 6.13
N HIS A 15 -6.30 -45.65 6.33
CA HIS A 15 -5.82 -44.29 6.20
C HIS A 15 -5.99 -43.90 4.73
N LEU A 16 -7.11 -43.27 4.40
CA LEU A 16 -7.21 -42.43 3.22
C LEU A 16 -6.25 -41.27 3.46
N ASN A 17 -4.99 -41.46 3.04
CA ASN A 17 -4.10 -40.37 2.70
C ASN A 17 -4.82 -39.56 1.62
N SER A 18 -5.59 -38.54 2.03
CA SER A 18 -5.83 -37.40 1.18
C SER A 18 -4.50 -36.66 1.07
N GLY A 19 -3.59 -37.24 0.28
CA GLY A 19 -2.46 -36.55 -0.26
C GLY A 19 -3.00 -35.43 -1.13
N LEU A 20 -3.31 -34.29 -0.51
CA LEU A 20 -3.13 -33.02 -1.16
C LEU A 20 -1.62 -32.92 -1.42
N SER A 21 -1.17 -33.54 -2.50
CA SER A 21 0.15 -33.27 -3.04
C SER A 21 0.21 -31.76 -3.23
N LYS A 22 1.03 -31.07 -2.42
CA LYS A 22 1.43 -29.68 -2.69
C LYS A 22 1.84 -29.67 -4.16
N ALA A 23 1.07 -29.01 -5.02
CA ALA A 23 1.39 -28.95 -6.44
C ALA A 23 2.82 -28.39 -6.54
N ALA A 24 3.73 -29.14 -7.14
CA ALA A 24 5.08 -28.68 -7.37
C ALA A 24 5.00 -27.46 -8.28
N ILE A 25 5.25 -26.29 -7.71
CA ILE A 25 5.42 -25.06 -8.45
C ILE A 25 6.76 -25.20 -9.16
N ASP A 26 6.75 -25.17 -10.49
CA ASP A 26 7.97 -25.02 -11.29
C ASP A 26 8.48 -23.59 -11.08
N SER A 27 9.15 -23.43 -9.96
CA SER A 27 9.69 -22.15 -9.51
C SER A 27 11.19 -22.20 -9.47
N THR A 28 11.84 -21.34 -10.27
CA THR A 28 13.20 -20.95 -9.93
C THR A 28 13.14 -20.24 -8.57
N THR A 29 13.84 -20.80 -7.59
CA THR A 29 13.81 -20.26 -6.24
C THR A 29 14.73 -19.04 -6.17
N LEU A 30 14.18 -17.90 -5.76
CA LEU A 30 14.96 -16.75 -5.31
C LEU A 30 15.14 -16.91 -3.79
N ASN A 31 16.32 -17.33 -3.35
CA ASN A 31 16.62 -17.61 -1.93
C ASN A 31 18.00 -17.11 -1.50
N SER A 32 18.54 -16.08 -2.15
CA SER A 32 19.86 -15.57 -1.82
C SER A 32 19.77 -14.31 -0.97
N SER A 33 20.33 -14.40 0.24
CA SER A 33 20.55 -13.24 1.12
C SER A 33 21.68 -12.32 0.63
N ASN A 34 22.31 -12.65 -0.51
CA ASN A 34 23.42 -11.94 -1.10
C ASN A 34 23.30 -11.91 -2.63
N ILE A 35 22.34 -11.16 -3.15
CA ILE A 35 22.22 -10.99 -4.59
C ILE A 35 23.13 -9.84 -5.04
N THR A 36 24.20 -10.20 -5.77
CA THR A 36 25.17 -9.26 -6.35
C THR A 36 25.27 -9.41 -7.87
N GLY A 37 25.58 -8.33 -8.59
CA GLY A 37 25.64 -8.28 -10.05
C GLY A 37 24.32 -7.89 -10.71
N ASN A 38 24.21 -8.14 -12.02
CA ASN A 38 22.98 -7.88 -12.77
C ASN A 38 22.20 -9.19 -12.90
N ILE A 39 20.94 -9.18 -12.47
CA ILE A 39 20.03 -10.33 -12.55
C ILE A 39 18.85 -9.96 -13.42
N SER A 40 18.38 -10.93 -14.22
CA SER A 40 17.21 -10.79 -15.06
C SER A 40 16.22 -11.91 -14.80
N LEU A 41 14.98 -11.56 -14.45
CA LEU A 41 13.85 -12.46 -14.38
C LEU A 41 13.04 -12.34 -15.67
N ASN A 42 12.68 -13.48 -16.27
CA ASN A 42 11.96 -13.53 -17.54
C ASN A 42 10.47 -13.82 -17.32
N SER A 43 9.63 -13.61 -18.34
CA SER A 43 8.18 -13.79 -18.23
C SER A 43 7.71 -15.23 -18.47
N ASN A 44 8.59 -16.10 -18.95
CA ASN A 44 8.30 -17.51 -19.19
C ASN A 44 8.57 -18.42 -17.98
N THR A 45 9.01 -17.84 -16.86
CA THR A 45 9.29 -18.55 -15.60
C THR A 45 8.42 -17.97 -14.48
N VAL A 46 7.84 -18.84 -13.67
CA VAL A 46 7.30 -18.46 -12.36
C VAL A 46 8.44 -18.54 -11.36
N TYR A 47 8.60 -17.52 -10.52
CA TYR A 47 9.65 -17.51 -9.49
C TYR A 47 9.02 -17.72 -8.12
N LEU A 48 9.69 -18.45 -7.22
CA LEU A 48 9.30 -18.56 -5.82
C LEU A 48 10.36 -17.86 -5.00
N MET A 49 9.96 -16.78 -4.35
CA MET A 49 10.80 -15.97 -3.50
C MET A 49 10.72 -16.47 -2.07
N LYS A 50 11.83 -16.99 -1.57
CA LYS A 50 11.98 -17.53 -0.21
C LYS A 50 12.96 -16.69 0.59
N GLY A 51 12.64 -16.45 1.86
CA GLY A 51 13.46 -15.65 2.77
C GLY A 51 13.69 -14.22 2.28
N PHE A 52 14.72 -13.59 2.83
CA PHE A 52 15.08 -12.21 2.51
C PHE A 52 16.06 -12.17 1.33
N ASN A 53 15.63 -11.57 0.23
CA ASN A 53 16.37 -11.49 -1.03
C ASN A 53 16.96 -10.07 -1.19
N TYR A 54 18.21 -9.89 -0.77
CA TYR A 54 18.88 -8.60 -0.76
C TYR A 54 19.61 -8.30 -2.07
N ILE A 55 19.09 -7.36 -2.86
CA ILE A 55 19.81 -6.76 -3.99
C ILE A 55 20.74 -5.69 -3.44
N ARG A 56 22.06 -5.93 -3.49
CA ARG A 56 23.05 -5.09 -2.80
C ARG A 56 24.34 -4.90 -3.59
N ASN A 57 25.26 -4.07 -3.09
CA ASN A 57 26.54 -3.77 -3.74
C ASN A 57 26.41 -3.16 -5.15
N ASN A 58 25.53 -2.17 -5.30
CA ASN A 58 25.26 -1.47 -6.58
C ASN A 58 24.73 -2.41 -7.68
N SER A 59 24.02 -3.46 -7.27
CA SER A 59 23.49 -4.47 -8.17
C SER A 59 22.16 -4.06 -8.77
N THR A 60 21.75 -4.76 -9.82
CA THR A 60 20.49 -4.47 -10.51
C THR A 60 19.69 -5.75 -10.70
N ILE A 61 18.43 -5.74 -10.27
CA ILE A 61 17.45 -6.76 -10.67
C ILE A 61 16.55 -6.17 -11.76
N THR A 62 16.45 -6.87 -12.89
CA THR A 62 15.56 -6.54 -14.00
C THR A 62 14.48 -7.60 -14.08
N ILE A 63 13.22 -7.20 -14.16
CA ILE A 63 12.08 -8.10 -14.19
C ILE A 63 11.27 -7.80 -15.46
N ALA A 64 11.16 -8.79 -16.34
CA ALA A 64 10.45 -8.64 -17.60
C ALA A 64 8.94 -8.43 -17.39
N PRO A 65 8.26 -7.67 -18.26
CA PRO A 65 6.80 -7.56 -18.25
C PRO A 65 6.11 -8.92 -18.26
N GLY A 66 5.06 -9.09 -17.43
CA GLY A 66 4.32 -10.34 -17.33
C GLY A 66 4.96 -11.42 -16.44
N THR A 67 6.13 -11.18 -15.86
CA THR A 67 6.72 -12.11 -14.88
C THR A 67 5.83 -12.24 -13.64
N VAL A 68 5.71 -13.48 -13.16
CA VAL A 68 5.02 -13.82 -11.90
C VAL A 68 6.05 -14.27 -10.86
N ILE A 69 6.03 -13.63 -9.69
CA ILE A 69 6.83 -13.96 -8.52
C ILE A 69 5.89 -14.32 -7.39
N LEU A 70 6.06 -15.50 -6.81
CA LEU A 70 5.32 -15.99 -5.66
C LEU A 70 6.14 -15.75 -4.40
N GLY A 71 5.56 -15.13 -3.38
CA GLY A 71 6.15 -15.06 -2.05
C GLY A 71 5.85 -16.32 -1.25
N ASP A 72 6.90 -16.95 -0.71
CA ASP A 72 6.79 -18.12 0.16
C ASP A 72 6.32 -17.72 1.56
N PHE A 73 5.31 -18.43 2.05
CA PHE A 73 4.67 -18.14 3.34
C PHE A 73 5.57 -18.48 4.53
N GLU A 74 6.17 -19.67 4.50
CA GLU A 74 6.93 -20.21 5.64
C GLU A 74 8.18 -19.37 5.94
N THR A 75 8.87 -18.93 4.90
CA THR A 75 10.10 -18.14 5.01
C THR A 75 9.87 -16.64 4.90
N LYS A 76 8.61 -16.20 4.78
CA LYS A 76 8.22 -14.80 4.65
C LYS A 76 9.01 -14.14 3.52
N GLY A 77 8.87 -14.65 2.30
CA GLY A 77 9.65 -14.16 1.16
C GLY A 77 9.58 -12.64 1.04
N THR A 78 10.73 -11.97 0.96
CA THR A 78 10.82 -10.49 0.88
C THR A 78 11.86 -10.08 -0.14
N LEU A 79 11.54 -9.10 -0.99
CA LEU A 79 12.51 -8.47 -1.90
C LEU A 79 13.03 -7.18 -1.29
N ILE A 80 14.34 -7.05 -1.14
CA ILE A 80 14.97 -5.90 -0.48
C ILE A 80 16.00 -5.27 -1.41
N ILE A 81 15.69 -4.08 -1.92
CA ILE A 81 16.61 -3.29 -2.75
C ILE A 81 17.39 -2.35 -1.83
N GLN A 82 18.66 -2.66 -1.57
CA GLN A 82 19.50 -1.83 -0.70
C GLN A 82 20.01 -0.59 -1.42
N ARG A 83 20.40 0.43 -0.64
CA ARG A 83 21.00 1.69 -1.11
C ARG A 83 22.04 1.46 -2.20
N GLY A 84 21.94 2.23 -3.29
CA GLY A 84 22.82 2.15 -4.46
C GLY A 84 22.46 1.04 -5.46
N SER A 85 21.65 0.07 -5.06
CA SER A 85 21.14 -0.99 -5.95
C SER A 85 19.81 -0.60 -6.57
N LYS A 86 19.40 -1.31 -7.62
CA LYS A 86 18.27 -0.92 -8.47
C LYS A 86 17.33 -2.08 -8.79
N ILE A 87 16.06 -1.75 -8.92
CA ILE A 87 15.03 -2.60 -9.52
C ILE A 87 14.56 -1.98 -10.84
N TYR A 88 14.47 -2.79 -11.90
CA TYR A 88 13.80 -2.43 -13.15
C TYR A 88 12.68 -3.42 -13.41
N ALA A 89 11.54 -3.17 -12.77
CA ALA A 89 10.28 -3.88 -12.98
C ALA A 89 9.35 -2.95 -13.74
N ASN A 90 9.51 -2.90 -15.06
CA ASN A 90 8.79 -1.98 -15.94
C ASN A 90 7.79 -2.77 -16.79
N GLY A 91 6.72 -3.24 -16.14
CA GLY A 91 5.61 -3.92 -16.80
C GLY A 91 4.86 -3.02 -17.78
N THR A 92 3.77 -3.54 -18.34
CA THR A 92 2.90 -2.80 -19.24
C THR A 92 1.44 -2.98 -18.84
N SER A 93 0.54 -2.14 -19.34
CA SER A 93 -0.88 -2.28 -19.02
C SER A 93 -1.43 -3.66 -19.37
N SER A 94 -1.00 -4.23 -20.50
CA SER A 94 -1.40 -5.58 -20.94
C SER A 94 -0.62 -6.72 -20.28
N ASN A 95 0.60 -6.46 -19.80
CA ASN A 95 1.49 -7.45 -19.18
C ASN A 95 2.08 -6.87 -17.89
N PRO A 96 1.28 -6.71 -16.83
CA PRO A 96 1.78 -6.26 -15.54
C PRO A 96 2.68 -7.33 -14.91
N ILE A 97 3.62 -6.90 -14.08
CA ILE A 97 4.42 -7.80 -13.25
C ILE A 97 3.62 -8.11 -11.98
N ILE A 98 3.58 -9.38 -11.57
CA ILE A 98 2.75 -9.83 -10.45
C ILE A 98 3.64 -10.42 -9.37
N PHE A 99 3.65 -9.79 -8.20
CA PHE A 99 4.12 -10.37 -6.94
C PHE A 99 2.89 -10.81 -6.14
N THR A 100 2.79 -12.08 -5.77
CA THR A 100 1.59 -12.60 -5.09
C THR A 100 1.91 -13.77 -4.15
N SER A 101 0.93 -14.22 -3.37
CA SER A 101 1.04 -15.40 -2.50
C SER A 101 1.27 -16.70 -3.28
N GLU A 102 2.13 -17.59 -2.76
CA GLU A 102 2.27 -18.97 -3.25
C GLU A 102 1.05 -19.85 -3.00
N LYS A 103 0.11 -19.42 -2.14
CA LYS A 103 -1.04 -20.24 -1.77
C LYS A 103 -2.00 -20.43 -2.96
N PRO A 104 -2.70 -21.58 -3.03
CA PRO A 104 -3.68 -21.83 -4.08
C PRO A 104 -4.78 -20.77 -4.13
N LYS A 105 -5.37 -20.60 -5.32
CA LYS A 105 -6.59 -19.80 -5.52
C LYS A 105 -7.64 -20.14 -4.43
N GLY A 106 -8.24 -19.11 -3.86
CA GLY A 106 -9.23 -19.21 -2.78
C GLY A 106 -8.64 -19.36 -1.37
N GLN A 107 -7.34 -19.67 -1.25
CA GLN A 107 -6.66 -19.87 0.04
C GLN A 107 -5.66 -18.76 0.40
N ARG A 108 -5.54 -17.73 -0.44
CA ARG A 108 -4.67 -16.58 -0.21
C ARG A 108 -5.26 -15.65 0.86
N ASN A 109 -4.43 -15.14 1.75
CA ASN A 109 -4.81 -14.27 2.86
C ASN A 109 -3.84 -13.10 3.02
N THR A 110 -4.26 -12.07 3.76
CA THR A 110 -3.42 -10.94 4.12
C THR A 110 -2.15 -11.41 4.83
N GLY A 111 -1.00 -10.87 4.45
CA GLY A 111 0.29 -11.23 5.03
C GLY A 111 0.79 -12.64 4.73
N ASP A 112 0.48 -13.14 3.53
CA ASP A 112 0.98 -14.43 3.07
C ASP A 112 2.49 -14.39 2.74
N TRP A 113 3.10 -13.21 2.57
CA TRP A 113 4.53 -13.03 2.31
C TRP A 113 4.98 -11.61 2.72
N GLY A 114 6.29 -11.34 2.61
CA GLY A 114 6.91 -10.16 3.19
C GLY A 114 6.60 -8.83 2.51
N GLY A 115 6.56 -8.77 1.19
CA GLY A 115 6.44 -7.52 0.44
C GLY A 115 7.76 -7.07 -0.20
N ILE A 116 7.79 -5.81 -0.64
CA ILE A 116 8.93 -5.21 -1.34
C ILE A 116 9.43 -4.01 -0.55
N ILE A 117 10.73 -3.99 -0.28
CA ILE A 117 11.41 -2.92 0.45
C ILE A 117 12.42 -2.25 -0.50
N ILE A 118 12.31 -0.94 -0.69
CA ILE A 118 13.23 -0.15 -1.52
C ILE A 118 13.91 0.92 -0.65
N LEU A 119 15.24 0.91 -0.63
CA LEU A 119 16.06 1.78 0.21
C LEU A 119 16.94 2.69 -0.64
N GLY A 120 16.78 3.99 -0.46
CA GLY A 120 17.57 5.02 -1.12
C GLY A 120 18.41 5.85 -0.15
N ARG A 121 19.12 6.84 -0.71
CA ARG A 121 19.98 7.78 0.02
C ARG A 121 19.39 9.18 0.18
N SER A 122 18.11 9.36 -0.11
CA SER A 122 17.43 10.65 0.07
C SER A 122 17.36 11.02 1.54
N SER A 123 17.30 12.32 1.84
CA SER A 123 17.23 12.80 3.22
C SER A 123 15.98 12.31 3.95
N ILE A 124 16.21 11.95 5.21
CA ILE A 124 15.21 11.50 6.17
C ILE A 124 15.30 12.34 7.44
N ASN A 125 14.38 12.08 8.35
CA ASN A 125 14.35 12.64 9.70
C ASN A 125 14.09 11.50 10.68
N THR A 126 14.85 11.46 11.76
CA THR A 126 14.67 10.49 12.84
C THR A 126 14.51 11.21 14.17
N SER A 127 13.98 10.48 15.14
CA SER A 127 13.80 10.95 16.51
C SER A 127 15.11 11.36 17.20
N SER A 128 16.23 10.74 16.84
CA SER A 128 17.59 11.06 17.32
C SER A 128 18.29 12.16 16.52
N GLY A 129 17.72 12.57 15.38
CA GLY A 129 18.37 13.49 14.44
C GLY A 129 19.44 12.82 13.57
N ALA A 130 19.56 11.49 13.60
CA ALA A 130 20.39 10.73 12.68
C ALA A 130 19.88 10.84 11.24
N ASP A 131 20.82 10.81 10.29
CA ASP A 131 20.55 10.90 8.86
C ASP A 131 20.30 9.54 8.19
N SER A 132 20.42 8.45 8.93
CA SER A 132 20.07 7.09 8.53
C SER A 132 19.30 6.37 9.63
N ALA A 133 18.49 5.39 9.24
CA ALA A 133 17.75 4.51 10.14
C ALA A 133 17.64 3.10 9.55
N GLU A 134 17.25 2.15 10.39
CA GLU A 134 16.91 0.78 10.02
C GLU A 134 15.42 0.70 9.71
N ILE A 135 15.05 -0.07 8.69
CA ILE A 135 13.64 -0.45 8.50
C ILE A 135 13.19 -1.30 9.68
N GLU A 136 11.98 -1.03 10.16
CA GLU A 136 11.36 -1.77 11.24
C GLU A 136 10.95 -3.20 10.85
N GLY A 137 10.37 -3.94 11.79
CA GLY A 137 9.99 -5.33 11.60
C GLY A 137 11.10 -6.36 11.75
N PHE A 138 12.37 -6.04 11.46
CA PHE A 138 13.47 -7.02 11.55
C PHE A 138 13.96 -7.30 12.99
N GLY A 139 13.50 -6.52 13.96
CA GLY A 139 14.02 -6.49 15.32
C GLY A 139 15.21 -5.54 15.49
N PRO A 140 15.55 -5.15 16.74
CA PRO A 140 16.55 -4.11 17.00
C PRO A 140 17.94 -4.47 16.45
N GLY A 141 18.52 -3.61 15.59
CA GLY A 141 19.88 -3.78 15.06
C GLY A 141 19.99 -4.74 13.87
N LEU A 142 18.86 -5.22 13.34
CA LEU A 142 18.80 -6.22 12.27
C LEU A 142 18.19 -5.68 10.98
N GLY A 143 17.61 -4.48 11.01
CA GLY A 143 16.91 -3.91 9.87
C GLY A 143 17.87 -3.41 8.79
N PRO A 144 17.50 -3.52 7.50
CA PRO A 144 18.30 -2.92 6.43
C PRO A 144 18.24 -1.39 6.51
N VAL A 145 19.36 -0.73 6.25
CA VAL A 145 19.54 0.71 6.49
C VAL A 145 19.17 1.57 5.26
N TYR A 146 18.39 2.63 5.48
CA TYR A 146 18.05 3.69 4.52
C TYR A 146 18.60 5.06 4.90
N GLY A 147 18.58 6.02 3.97
CA GLY A 147 19.18 7.34 4.16
C GLY A 147 20.71 7.31 4.23
N GLY A 148 21.30 8.22 5.00
CA GLY A 148 22.72 8.29 5.33
C GLY A 148 23.59 9.07 4.33
N GLN A 149 24.84 9.30 4.71
CA GLN A 149 25.81 10.07 3.91
C GLN A 149 26.44 9.27 2.75
N PRO A 150 26.75 9.90 1.60
CA PRO A 150 26.28 11.23 1.23
C PRO A 150 24.76 11.20 1.00
N VAL A 151 24.08 12.25 1.45
CA VAL A 151 22.64 12.46 1.22
C VAL A 151 22.41 12.84 -0.25
N ILE A 152 21.56 12.09 -0.95
CA ILE A 152 21.27 12.28 -2.38
C ILE A 152 19.75 12.32 -2.57
N ASN A 153 19.16 13.52 -2.51
CA ASN A 153 17.70 13.68 -2.61
C ASN A 153 17.11 13.26 -3.97
N ASN A 154 17.95 13.28 -5.01
CA ASN A 154 17.60 12.84 -6.36
C ASN A 154 18.22 11.48 -6.71
N ASP A 155 18.43 10.60 -5.71
CA ASP A 155 18.81 9.20 -5.94
C ASP A 155 17.77 8.48 -6.81
N SER A 156 18.18 7.40 -7.47
CA SER A 156 17.31 6.54 -8.26
C SER A 156 17.53 5.08 -7.88
N SER A 157 16.50 4.49 -7.26
CA SER A 157 16.40 3.05 -6.98
C SER A 157 15.84 2.27 -8.17
N GLY A 158 15.64 2.92 -9.32
CA GLY A 158 15.16 2.32 -10.57
C GLY A 158 13.69 2.62 -10.88
N VAL A 159 12.98 1.62 -11.40
CA VAL A 159 11.61 1.71 -11.95
C VAL A 159 10.76 0.57 -11.41
N LEU A 160 9.61 0.93 -10.83
CA LEU A 160 8.49 0.03 -10.51
C LEU A 160 7.27 0.56 -11.27
N ARG A 161 6.92 -0.08 -12.38
CA ARG A 161 5.81 0.35 -13.24
C ARG A 161 4.91 -0.80 -13.67
N TYR A 162 3.58 -0.62 -13.58
CA TYR A 162 2.58 -1.65 -13.88
C TYR A 162 2.87 -2.94 -13.09
N VAL A 163 2.85 -2.79 -11.76
CA VAL A 163 3.17 -3.87 -10.81
C VAL A 163 2.00 -4.10 -9.87
N ARG A 164 1.65 -5.37 -9.66
CA ARG A 164 0.71 -5.82 -8.63
C ARG A 164 1.50 -6.47 -7.49
N ILE A 165 1.20 -6.08 -6.27
CA ILE A 165 1.78 -6.60 -5.04
C ILE A 165 0.60 -7.09 -4.19
N GLU A 166 0.33 -8.38 -4.28
CA GLU A 166 -0.88 -9.00 -3.76
C GLU A 166 -0.57 -9.85 -2.52
N PHE A 167 -1.31 -9.67 -1.44
CA PHE A 167 -1.13 -10.39 -0.17
C PHE A 167 0.22 -10.20 0.56
N PRO A 168 0.92 -9.04 0.44
CA PRO A 168 2.18 -8.82 1.16
C PRO A 168 1.92 -8.44 2.63
N GLY A 169 2.98 -8.06 3.34
CA GLY A 169 2.96 -7.40 4.64
C GLY A 169 2.75 -8.36 5.80
N VAL A 170 3.82 -8.66 6.54
CA VAL A 170 3.82 -9.75 7.53
C VAL A 170 4.64 -9.40 8.76
N ASN A 171 4.17 -9.83 9.93
CA ASN A 171 4.95 -9.79 11.15
C ASN A 171 6.20 -10.69 11.01
N LEU A 172 7.39 -10.10 10.97
CA LEU A 172 8.63 -10.86 10.74
C LEU A 172 9.08 -11.64 11.98
N THR A 173 8.90 -11.11 13.19
CA THR A 173 9.44 -11.71 14.43
C THR A 173 8.42 -12.46 15.28
N GLY A 174 7.13 -12.39 14.94
CA GLY A 174 6.02 -12.86 15.79
C GLY A 174 5.72 -11.95 16.98
N THR A 175 6.31 -10.76 17.03
CA THR A 175 6.08 -9.75 18.07
C THR A 175 5.19 -8.67 17.49
N ALA A 176 4.04 -8.39 18.08
CA ALA A 176 3.15 -7.34 17.61
C ALA A 176 3.89 -5.98 17.49
N GLY A 177 3.69 -5.27 16.37
CA GLY A 177 4.40 -4.03 16.03
C GLY A 177 5.75 -4.25 15.34
N ASN A 178 6.05 -5.47 14.88
CA ASN A 178 7.23 -5.83 14.09
C ASN A 178 6.82 -6.39 12.72
N GLU A 179 5.81 -5.78 12.13
CA GLU A 179 5.35 -6.01 10.77
C GLU A 179 6.23 -5.28 9.75
N ILE A 180 6.21 -5.77 8.51
CA ILE A 180 6.70 -5.05 7.33
C ILE A 180 5.54 -4.90 6.37
N ASN A 181 5.69 -4.00 5.39
CA ASN A 181 4.58 -3.46 4.62
C ASN A 181 4.51 -3.99 3.18
N GLY A 182 3.51 -3.54 2.43
CA GLY A 182 3.30 -3.98 1.05
C GLY A 182 4.41 -3.49 0.12
N LEU A 183 4.52 -2.17 0.01
CA LEU A 183 5.65 -1.48 -0.59
C LEU A 183 6.23 -0.48 0.40
N THR A 184 7.34 -0.86 1.02
CA THR A 184 8.12 0.01 1.91
C THR A 184 9.14 0.82 1.12
N MET A 185 9.16 2.14 1.34
CA MET A 185 10.06 3.08 0.67
C MET A 185 10.84 3.91 1.69
N GLY A 186 12.06 3.46 2.00
CA GLY A 186 12.96 4.17 2.91
C GLY A 186 13.93 5.09 2.19
N GLY A 187 13.84 6.40 2.39
CA GLY A 187 14.78 7.38 1.84
C GLY A 187 14.89 7.33 0.32
N VAL A 188 13.82 6.96 -0.40
CA VAL A 188 13.84 6.81 -1.85
C VAL A 188 13.90 8.19 -2.53
N GLY A 189 14.83 8.35 -3.47
CA GLY A 189 15.09 9.63 -4.15
C GLY A 189 14.14 9.94 -5.31
N SER A 190 14.08 11.21 -5.68
CA SER A 190 13.12 11.75 -6.66
C SER A 190 13.33 11.32 -8.12
N ARG A 191 14.44 10.64 -8.44
CA ARG A 191 14.69 10.05 -9.77
C ARG A 191 14.25 8.58 -9.84
N THR A 192 13.70 8.02 -8.78
CA THR A 192 13.03 6.71 -8.80
C THR A 192 11.64 6.88 -9.41
N VAL A 193 11.23 5.94 -10.27
CA VAL A 193 9.92 5.95 -10.91
C VAL A 193 9.05 4.90 -10.26
N ILE A 194 7.96 5.31 -9.60
CA ILE A 194 6.93 4.43 -9.04
C ILE A 194 5.58 4.85 -9.63
N GLU A 195 5.09 4.08 -10.61
CA GLU A 195 3.88 4.44 -11.36
C GLU A 195 3.01 3.23 -11.66
N ASN A 196 1.69 3.33 -11.58
CA ASN A 196 0.79 2.18 -11.83
C ASN A 196 1.17 0.98 -10.95
N VAL A 197 1.13 1.19 -9.63
CA VAL A 197 1.41 0.14 -8.64
C VAL A 197 0.15 -0.11 -7.84
N GLN A 198 -0.23 -1.38 -7.73
CA GLN A 198 -1.34 -1.82 -6.90
C GLN A 198 -0.80 -2.68 -5.76
N VAL A 199 -1.16 -2.32 -4.54
CA VAL A 199 -0.99 -3.16 -3.35
C VAL A 199 -2.38 -3.61 -2.90
N SER A 200 -2.57 -4.91 -2.70
CA SER A 200 -3.87 -5.45 -2.32
C SER A 200 -3.76 -6.49 -1.22
N TYR A 201 -4.69 -6.48 -0.26
CA TYR A 201 -4.71 -7.40 0.86
C TYR A 201 -3.37 -7.41 1.62
N CYS A 202 -2.77 -6.23 1.83
CA CYS A 202 -1.61 -6.13 2.70
C CYS A 202 -1.98 -6.55 4.13
N GLY A 203 -1.12 -7.29 4.81
CA GLY A 203 -1.27 -7.62 6.22
C GLY A 203 -0.80 -6.52 7.17
N ASP A 204 -0.43 -5.37 6.63
CA ASP A 204 -0.06 -4.13 7.34
C ASP A 204 -0.40 -2.95 6.40
N ASP A 205 0.46 -1.95 6.26
CA ASP A 205 0.25 -0.81 5.37
C ASP A 205 0.47 -1.14 3.90
N ALA A 206 -0.37 -0.59 3.01
CA ALA A 206 -0.19 -0.79 1.57
C ALA A 206 1.09 -0.12 1.06
N PHE A 207 1.21 1.19 1.30
CA PHE A 207 2.36 1.99 0.93
C PHE A 207 2.88 2.74 2.15
N GLU A 208 4.15 2.52 2.47
CA GLU A 208 4.77 3.13 3.63
C GLU A 208 6.02 3.89 3.20
N PHE A 209 6.07 5.18 3.56
CA PHE A 209 7.11 6.10 3.15
C PHE A 209 7.92 6.57 4.37
N PHE A 210 9.08 5.95 4.58
CA PHE A 210 10.05 6.40 5.58
C PHE A 210 11.00 7.44 5.00
N GLY A 211 10.66 8.71 5.10
CA GLY A 211 11.51 9.78 4.56
C GLY A 211 11.62 9.79 3.03
N GLY A 212 12.51 10.62 2.49
CA GLY A 212 12.77 10.68 1.06
C GLY A 212 11.88 11.62 0.24
N ASN A 213 12.05 11.56 -1.09
CA ASN A 213 11.54 12.52 -2.05
C ASN A 213 11.00 11.88 -3.34
N VAL A 214 10.79 10.56 -3.35
CA VAL A 214 10.18 9.86 -4.49
C VAL A 214 8.81 10.45 -4.81
N ASN A 215 8.52 10.60 -6.11
CA ASN A 215 7.18 10.97 -6.56
C ASN A 215 6.51 9.73 -7.12
N CYS A 216 5.21 9.59 -6.88
CA CYS A 216 4.43 8.44 -7.34
C CYS A 216 3.20 8.89 -8.13
N LYS A 217 2.76 8.05 -9.06
CA LYS A 217 1.52 8.31 -9.81
C LYS A 217 0.73 7.03 -10.05
N TYR A 218 -0.60 7.08 -10.01
CA TYR A 218 -1.45 5.90 -10.25
C TYR A 218 -1.21 4.79 -9.22
N LEU A 219 -1.45 5.08 -7.95
CA LEU A 219 -1.33 4.11 -6.86
C LEU A 219 -2.70 3.56 -6.46
N ILE A 220 -2.78 2.25 -6.22
CA ILE A 220 -3.98 1.58 -5.72
C ILE A 220 -3.65 0.84 -4.43
N ALA A 221 -4.27 1.23 -3.32
CA ALA A 221 -4.33 0.47 -2.09
C ALA A 221 -5.71 -0.20 -2.00
N TYR A 222 -5.75 -1.52 -1.92
CA TYR A 222 -7.00 -2.28 -1.98
C TYR A 222 -7.10 -3.28 -0.84
N LYS A 223 -7.95 -3.00 0.15
CA LYS A 223 -8.25 -3.89 1.28
C LYS A 223 -7.02 -4.24 2.13
N SER A 224 -6.14 -3.29 2.39
CA SER A 224 -5.07 -3.45 3.39
C SER A 224 -5.65 -3.62 4.79
N LEU A 225 -4.94 -4.37 5.64
CA LEU A 225 -5.28 -4.60 7.03
C LEU A 225 -5.17 -3.32 7.85
N ASP A 226 -4.02 -2.63 7.74
CA ASP A 226 -3.80 -1.38 8.45
C ASP A 226 -3.98 -0.17 7.53
N ASP A 227 -3.00 0.71 7.35
CA ASP A 227 -3.15 1.96 6.64
C ASP A 227 -2.96 1.81 5.12
N ASP A 228 -3.57 2.70 4.32
CA ASP A 228 -3.40 2.64 2.87
C ASP A 228 -2.14 3.38 2.42
N PHE A 229 -1.88 4.52 3.06
CA PHE A 229 -0.72 5.37 2.81
C PHE A 229 -0.19 5.89 4.16
N ASP A 230 0.87 5.27 4.66
CA ASP A 230 1.62 5.76 5.81
C ASP A 230 2.80 6.62 5.34
N CYS A 231 2.97 7.79 5.93
CA CYS A 231 4.11 8.65 5.68
C CYS A 231 4.73 9.13 6.99
N ASP A 232 6.03 8.86 7.16
CA ASP A 232 6.77 9.33 8.31
C ASP A 232 8.22 9.75 7.99
N ASN A 233 9.01 9.97 9.04
CA ASN A 233 10.45 10.17 9.02
C ASN A 233 10.95 11.16 7.95
N GLY A 234 10.17 12.22 7.76
CA GLY A 234 10.50 13.30 6.86
C GLY A 234 10.10 13.07 5.41
N TYR A 235 9.16 12.22 5.04
CA TYR A 235 8.80 12.06 3.62
C TYR A 235 8.23 13.35 3.02
N ARG A 236 8.70 13.74 1.82
CA ARG A 236 8.36 15.02 1.15
C ARG A 236 8.11 14.86 -0.35
N GLY A 237 7.67 13.68 -0.77
CA GLY A 237 7.34 13.38 -2.16
C GLY A 237 5.99 13.95 -2.61
N LYS A 238 5.71 13.79 -3.90
CA LYS A 238 4.44 14.15 -4.56
C LYS A 238 3.73 12.88 -5.05
N ILE A 239 2.45 12.75 -4.71
CA ILE A 239 1.63 11.59 -5.11
C ILE A 239 0.40 12.10 -5.86
N GLN A 240 0.22 11.66 -7.12
CA GLN A 240 -0.94 12.04 -7.93
C GLN A 240 -1.71 10.84 -8.49
N PHE A 241 -3.03 10.93 -8.52
CA PHE A 241 -3.92 9.85 -8.97
C PHE A 241 -3.75 8.61 -8.09
N GLY A 242 -4.55 8.55 -7.03
CA GLY A 242 -4.57 7.43 -6.11
C GLY A 242 -5.97 6.92 -5.85
N LEU A 243 -6.08 5.64 -5.56
CA LEU A 243 -7.28 4.99 -5.08
C LEU A 243 -6.96 4.22 -3.80
N SER A 244 -7.76 4.42 -2.77
CA SER A 244 -7.83 3.56 -1.59
C SER A 244 -9.25 3.02 -1.46
N VAL A 245 -9.38 1.73 -1.15
CA VAL A 245 -10.68 1.09 -0.86
C VAL A 245 -10.52 0.15 0.33
N LYS A 246 -11.20 0.46 1.42
CA LYS A 246 -11.27 -0.40 2.61
C LYS A 246 -12.35 -1.47 2.48
N ASP A 247 -12.07 -2.66 3.01
CA ASP A 247 -13.09 -3.67 3.28
C ASP A 247 -13.65 -3.43 4.68
N LYS A 248 -14.94 -3.67 4.91
CA LYS A 248 -15.59 -3.39 6.21
C LYS A 248 -15.18 -4.34 7.33
N ASP A 249 -14.66 -5.52 6.97
CA ASP A 249 -14.36 -6.61 7.91
C ASP A 249 -12.85 -6.76 8.19
N ILE A 250 -11.99 -6.12 7.39
CA ILE A 250 -10.53 -6.25 7.45
C ILE A 250 -9.97 -4.99 8.11
N ALA A 251 -9.58 -5.08 9.39
CA ALA A 251 -9.00 -3.98 10.14
C ALA A 251 -7.95 -4.46 11.15
N ASP A 252 -6.92 -3.64 11.39
CA ASP A 252 -5.85 -3.89 12.34
C ASP A 252 -6.19 -3.41 13.76
N VAL A 253 -5.59 -4.06 14.76
CA VAL A 253 -5.71 -3.71 16.18
C VAL A 253 -5.14 -2.33 16.52
N SER A 254 -4.18 -1.83 15.72
CA SER A 254 -3.58 -0.48 15.78
C SER A 254 -4.58 0.62 15.41
N GLN A 255 -5.65 0.27 14.67
CA GLN A 255 -6.69 1.10 14.06
C GLN A 255 -6.40 1.54 12.61
N SER A 256 -7.06 0.88 11.65
CA SER A 256 -6.91 1.17 10.22
C SER A 256 -7.48 2.51 9.76
N ASN A 257 -6.69 3.20 8.95
CA ASN A 257 -6.96 4.51 8.34
C ASN A 257 -6.70 4.48 6.83
N GLY A 258 -7.19 5.52 6.16
CA GLY A 258 -6.79 5.80 4.80
C GLY A 258 -5.34 6.31 4.75
N TRP A 259 -5.13 7.49 5.31
CA TRP A 259 -3.80 8.03 5.58
C TRP A 259 -3.45 7.94 7.06
N GLU A 260 -2.22 7.54 7.37
CA GLU A 260 -1.52 7.95 8.60
C GLU A 260 -0.32 8.82 8.18
N ILE A 261 -0.20 10.01 8.77
CA ILE A 261 0.86 10.94 8.42
C ILE A 261 1.48 11.50 9.68
N ASP A 262 2.70 11.03 9.91
CA ASP A 262 3.52 11.22 11.10
C ASP A 262 4.78 12.00 10.76
N ASN A 263 5.44 12.59 11.76
CA ASN A 263 6.79 13.14 11.53
C ASN A 263 7.89 12.16 11.93
N ASN A 264 7.85 11.73 13.19
CA ASN A 264 8.66 10.68 13.80
C ASN A 264 8.10 10.41 15.20
N ASN A 265 8.50 9.30 15.82
CA ASN A 265 7.97 8.84 17.11
C ASN A 265 8.30 9.73 18.34
N ASN A 266 9.11 10.79 18.21
CA ASN A 266 9.56 11.66 19.33
C ASN A 266 8.79 12.98 19.48
N SER A 267 7.60 13.09 18.93
CA SER A 267 6.83 14.34 18.87
C SER A 267 5.68 14.33 19.89
N PRO A 268 5.52 15.40 20.72
CA PRO A 268 5.17 16.71 20.17
C PRO A 268 6.27 17.79 20.22
N ALA A 269 7.44 17.53 20.84
CA ALA A 269 8.46 18.56 21.06
C ALA A 269 9.51 18.69 19.94
N ASN A 270 9.55 17.74 18.99
CA ASN A 270 10.61 17.68 18.01
C ASN A 270 10.22 18.33 16.67
N TYR A 271 11.03 19.30 16.24
CA TYR A 271 10.96 20.01 14.95
C TYR A 271 12.13 19.64 14.03
N ASN A 272 12.76 18.47 14.25
CA ASN A 272 13.83 17.95 13.40
C ASN A 272 13.41 18.09 11.94
N SER A 273 14.34 18.63 11.16
CA SER A 273 14.16 18.81 9.73
C SER A 273 14.90 17.70 8.99
N PRO A 274 14.40 17.27 7.84
CA PRO A 274 13.14 17.70 7.22
C PRO A 274 11.88 17.15 7.92
N ARG A 275 10.82 17.96 8.05
CA ARG A 275 9.52 17.46 8.54
C ARG A 275 8.78 16.69 7.45
N THR A 276 8.02 15.66 7.84
CA THR A 276 7.14 14.91 6.93
C THR A 276 6.10 15.87 6.36
N SER A 277 6.13 16.06 5.06
CA SER A 277 5.31 17.03 4.35
C SER A 277 5.01 16.54 2.93
N PRO A 278 4.34 15.37 2.81
CA PRO A 278 3.93 14.86 1.51
C PRO A 278 2.91 15.79 0.86
N ILE A 279 2.88 15.78 -0.47
CA ILE A 279 1.87 16.48 -1.26
C ILE A 279 1.06 15.45 -2.02
N PHE A 280 -0.21 15.33 -1.67
CA PHE A 280 -1.19 14.50 -2.37
C PHE A 280 -2.08 15.38 -3.25
N SER A 281 -2.32 14.95 -4.49
CA SER A 281 -3.32 15.55 -5.36
C SER A 281 -4.11 14.48 -6.10
N ASN A 282 -5.40 14.68 -6.33
CA ASN A 282 -6.23 13.71 -7.06
C ASN A 282 -6.20 12.32 -6.43
N ILE A 283 -6.55 12.19 -5.15
CA ILE A 283 -6.68 10.89 -4.48
C ILE A 283 -8.15 10.63 -4.16
N THR A 284 -8.64 9.42 -4.41
CA THR A 284 -9.97 8.96 -3.96
C THR A 284 -9.78 7.93 -2.85
N MET A 285 -10.18 8.29 -1.63
CA MET A 285 -10.18 7.40 -0.46
C MET A 285 -11.60 6.94 -0.18
N VAL A 286 -11.85 5.62 -0.30
CA VAL A 286 -13.14 5.00 -0.02
C VAL A 286 -13.04 4.15 1.24
N GLY A 287 -13.63 4.66 2.32
CA GLY A 287 -13.73 3.96 3.59
C GLY A 287 -14.82 2.87 3.58
N PRO A 288 -14.95 2.15 4.70
CA PRO A 288 -15.83 0.96 4.79
C PRO A 288 -17.32 1.27 5.00
N TYR A 289 -17.70 2.52 5.29
CA TYR A 289 -19.09 2.91 5.52
C TYR A 289 -19.78 3.27 4.20
N GLU A 290 -20.36 2.28 3.51
CA GLU A 290 -21.18 2.50 2.30
C GLU A 290 -22.38 3.43 2.60
N THR A 291 -22.98 3.26 3.77
CA THR A 291 -23.97 4.15 4.35
C THR A 291 -23.69 4.32 5.85
N SER A 292 -24.30 5.32 6.49
CA SER A 292 -24.13 5.56 7.93
C SER A 292 -24.60 4.39 8.82
N GLY A 293 -25.47 3.51 8.30
CA GLY A 293 -25.96 2.32 8.99
C GLY A 293 -25.18 1.04 8.69
N THR A 294 -24.11 1.10 7.89
CA THR A 294 -23.33 -0.09 7.52
C THR A 294 -22.60 -0.63 8.76
N PRO A 295 -22.77 -1.91 9.13
CA PRO A 295 -21.98 -2.52 10.18
C PRO A 295 -20.52 -2.66 9.71
N VAL A 296 -19.61 -2.01 10.43
CA VAL A 296 -18.19 -1.93 10.10
C VAL A 296 -17.39 -2.35 11.34
N ASN A 297 -16.27 -3.05 11.13
CA ASN A 297 -15.32 -3.36 12.21
C ASN A 297 -14.94 -2.06 12.94
N SER A 298 -15.08 -2.06 14.27
CA SER A 298 -14.87 -0.86 15.09
C SER A 298 -13.45 -0.29 15.00
N LEU A 299 -12.48 -1.09 14.56
CA LEU A 299 -11.09 -0.70 14.41
C LEU A 299 -10.85 0.20 13.19
N HIS A 300 -11.78 0.30 12.24
CA HIS A 300 -11.71 1.36 11.23
C HIS A 300 -12.00 2.74 11.82
N GLN A 301 -11.08 3.69 11.60
CA GLN A 301 -11.17 5.01 12.21
C GLN A 301 -11.25 6.16 11.20
N ARG A 302 -10.17 6.49 10.49
CA ARG A 302 -10.06 7.81 9.85
C ARG A 302 -9.76 7.73 8.35
N GLY A 303 -10.26 8.69 7.58
CA GLY A 303 -9.81 8.92 6.21
C GLY A 303 -8.37 9.45 6.19
N GLY A 304 -8.02 10.31 7.15
CA GLY A 304 -6.64 10.66 7.43
C GLY A 304 -6.38 10.97 8.90
N HIS A 305 -5.34 10.37 9.47
CA HIS A 305 -4.79 10.66 10.79
C HIS A 305 -3.55 11.53 10.64
N LEU A 306 -3.68 12.81 10.96
CA LEU A 306 -2.57 13.77 10.88
C LEU A 306 -2.01 13.98 12.27
N ARG A 307 -0.76 13.61 12.52
CA ARG A 307 -0.22 13.58 13.89
C ARG A 307 1.26 13.92 13.95
N ARG A 308 1.77 13.99 15.19
CA ARG A 308 3.19 14.08 15.52
C ARG A 308 3.96 15.20 14.82
N ASN A 309 3.38 16.39 14.62
CA ASN A 309 4.02 17.48 13.86
C ASN A 309 4.24 17.13 12.37
N SER A 310 3.41 16.33 11.72
CA SER A 310 3.41 16.26 10.25
C SER A 310 2.89 17.56 9.63
N LEU A 311 3.20 17.77 8.35
CA LEU A 311 2.84 18.96 7.56
C LEU A 311 2.26 18.58 6.18
N PRO A 312 1.28 17.66 6.08
CA PRO A 312 0.76 17.22 4.79
C PRO A 312 0.05 18.34 4.03
N LYS A 313 0.10 18.24 2.70
CA LYS A 313 -0.80 19.01 1.82
C LYS A 313 -1.62 18.06 0.96
N ILE A 314 -2.94 18.19 1.01
CA ILE A 314 -3.91 17.35 0.28
C ILE A 314 -4.77 18.27 -0.58
N TYR A 315 -4.75 18.04 -1.89
CA TYR A 315 -5.48 18.86 -2.86
C TYR A 315 -6.37 18.00 -3.75
N ASN A 316 -7.42 18.60 -4.29
CA ASN A 316 -8.17 18.05 -5.43
C ASN A 316 -8.61 16.59 -5.21
N SER A 317 -8.99 16.20 -3.99
CA SER A 317 -9.16 14.80 -3.58
C SER A 317 -10.60 14.49 -3.13
N ILE A 318 -10.90 13.22 -2.92
CA ILE A 318 -12.17 12.73 -2.38
C ILE A 318 -11.86 11.86 -1.15
N VAL A 319 -12.54 12.10 -0.04
CA VAL A 319 -12.50 11.26 1.17
C VAL A 319 -13.91 10.90 1.57
N MET A 320 -14.29 9.64 1.44
CA MET A 320 -15.67 9.22 1.66
C MET A 320 -15.83 7.96 2.50
N GLY A 321 -16.95 7.84 3.22
CA GLY A 321 -17.32 6.61 3.92
C GLY A 321 -16.42 6.21 5.09
N TYR A 322 -15.87 7.15 5.87
CA TYR A 322 -15.11 6.87 7.09
C TYR A 322 -15.88 7.23 8.37
N ARG A 323 -15.47 6.66 9.52
CA ARG A 323 -15.98 7.08 10.84
C ARG A 323 -15.59 8.54 11.12
N VAL A 324 -14.40 8.95 10.71
CA VAL A 324 -13.94 10.35 10.71
C VAL A 324 -13.29 10.65 9.36
N GLY A 325 -13.63 11.76 8.70
CA GLY A 325 -12.89 12.20 7.52
C GLY A 325 -11.42 12.48 7.85
N PHE A 326 -11.16 13.45 8.73
CA PHE A 326 -9.80 13.78 9.18
C PHE A 326 -9.68 13.92 10.70
N ARG A 327 -8.65 13.31 11.27
CA ARG A 327 -8.21 13.49 12.66
C ARG A 327 -7.00 14.41 12.69
N PHE A 328 -7.10 15.51 13.44
CA PHE A 328 -6.00 16.43 13.69
C PHE A 328 -5.47 16.18 15.11
N ASP A 329 -4.34 15.51 15.22
CA ASP A 329 -3.81 15.00 16.47
C ASP A 329 -2.74 15.93 17.07
N ALA A 330 -3.04 16.43 18.26
CA ALA A 330 -2.21 17.31 19.07
C ALA A 330 -1.94 18.73 18.51
N SER A 331 -1.46 19.59 19.41
CA SER A 331 -1.27 21.03 19.18
C SER A 331 -0.33 21.35 18.01
N GLY A 332 0.64 20.49 17.75
CA GLY A 332 1.53 20.59 16.60
C GLY A 332 0.80 20.70 15.26
N VAL A 333 -0.17 19.80 15.05
CA VAL A 333 -0.99 19.75 13.84
C VAL A 333 -2.02 20.87 13.82
N TRP A 334 -2.60 21.22 14.96
CA TRP A 334 -3.55 22.34 15.09
C TRP A 334 -2.90 23.69 14.74
N ASN A 335 -1.71 23.94 15.29
CA ASN A 335 -0.92 25.15 15.05
C ASN A 335 -0.49 25.23 13.58
N ALA A 336 -0.04 24.10 13.01
CA ALA A 336 0.34 24.05 11.60
C ALA A 336 -0.85 24.25 10.64
N SER A 337 -2.05 23.81 11.03
CA SER A 337 -3.29 24.06 10.28
C SER A 337 -3.70 25.53 10.38
N THR A 338 -3.65 26.11 11.57
CA THR A 338 -3.94 27.54 11.80
C THR A 338 -2.96 28.45 11.07
N GLY A 339 -1.69 28.05 10.99
CA GLY A 339 -0.65 28.75 10.23
C GLY A 339 -0.57 28.37 8.75
N ASP A 340 -1.56 27.65 8.21
CA ASP A 340 -1.66 27.28 6.78
C ASP A 340 -0.46 26.51 6.20
N THR A 341 0.31 25.84 7.07
CA THR A 341 1.40 24.94 6.67
C THR A 341 0.89 23.55 6.30
N ILE A 342 -0.14 23.09 7.02
CA ILE A 342 -1.01 21.99 6.58
C ILE A 342 -2.07 22.59 5.68
N GLN A 343 -2.34 21.96 4.54
CA GLN A 343 -3.34 22.43 3.58
C GLN A 343 -4.23 21.27 3.15
N ILE A 344 -5.55 21.44 3.28
CA ILE A 344 -6.55 20.54 2.69
C ILE A 344 -7.49 21.42 1.86
N ARG A 345 -7.41 21.33 0.53
CA ARG A 345 -8.14 22.27 -0.37
C ARG A 345 -8.70 21.57 -1.59
N ASN A 346 -9.79 22.12 -2.12
CA ASN A 346 -10.50 21.58 -3.28
C ASN A 346 -10.84 20.09 -3.07
N THR A 347 -11.17 19.69 -1.85
CA THR A 347 -11.41 18.29 -1.49
C THR A 347 -12.89 18.07 -1.20
N ILE A 348 -13.43 16.96 -1.73
CA ILE A 348 -14.77 16.49 -1.44
C ILE A 348 -14.69 15.52 -0.26
N MET A 349 -15.52 15.74 0.75
CA MET A 349 -15.72 14.83 1.87
C MET A 349 -17.17 14.39 1.87
N ALA A 350 -17.45 13.10 1.72
CA ALA A 350 -18.83 12.62 1.53
C ALA A 350 -19.13 11.43 2.43
N GLY A 351 -20.30 11.41 3.09
CA GLY A 351 -20.76 10.24 3.85
C GLY A 351 -19.88 9.81 5.03
N ASN A 352 -18.95 10.64 5.47
CA ASN A 352 -18.18 10.40 6.70
C ASN A 352 -19.10 10.61 7.91
N LEU A 353 -19.08 9.70 8.90
CA LEU A 353 -19.94 9.83 10.11
C LEU A 353 -19.65 11.11 10.89
N ARG A 354 -18.39 11.54 10.89
CA ARG A 354 -17.94 12.86 11.33
C ARG A 354 -17.00 13.43 10.29
N LEU A 355 -17.13 14.73 9.99
CA LEU A 355 -16.25 15.39 9.03
C LEU A 355 -14.80 15.39 9.52
N ALA A 356 -14.57 15.84 10.76
CA ALA A 356 -13.26 15.86 11.38
C ALA A 356 -13.34 15.94 12.91
N ASP A 357 -12.24 15.63 13.59
CA ASP A 357 -12.11 15.77 15.05
C ASP A 357 -10.65 15.97 15.53
N THR A 358 -10.48 16.13 16.84
CA THR A 358 -9.19 16.28 17.54
C THR A 358 -9.01 15.26 18.66
N ASN A 359 -7.76 14.89 18.98
CA ASN A 359 -7.45 13.89 20.00
C ASN A 359 -7.73 14.29 21.44
N ALA A 360 -7.83 15.59 21.69
CA ALA A 360 -8.22 16.15 22.96
C ALA A 360 -9.06 17.41 22.74
N THR A 361 -9.67 17.90 23.81
CA THR A 361 -10.33 19.21 23.81
C THR A 361 -9.33 20.29 23.39
N SER A 362 -9.74 21.14 22.44
CA SER A 362 -8.91 22.18 21.85
C SER A 362 -9.75 23.38 21.46
N SER A 363 -9.13 24.56 21.36
CA SER A 363 -9.73 25.74 20.73
C SER A 363 -9.75 25.65 19.20
N PHE A 364 -8.96 24.75 18.62
CA PHE A 364 -8.97 24.48 17.18
C PHE A 364 -10.25 23.73 16.80
N SER A 365 -11.09 24.33 15.95
CA SER A 365 -12.26 23.68 15.37
C SER A 365 -11.90 23.08 14.00
N PRO A 366 -11.66 21.76 13.90
CA PRO A 366 -11.22 21.14 12.65
C PRO A 366 -12.28 21.21 11.55
N THR A 367 -13.56 21.05 11.91
CA THR A 367 -14.69 21.17 10.97
C THR A 367 -14.79 22.58 10.41
N SER A 368 -14.73 23.62 11.26
CA SER A 368 -14.77 25.01 10.80
C SER A 368 -13.57 25.35 9.92
N TRP A 369 -12.38 24.87 10.30
CA TRP A 369 -11.17 25.07 9.51
C TRP A 369 -11.27 24.43 8.13
N LEU A 370 -11.70 23.15 8.03
CA LEU A 370 -11.90 22.46 6.76
C LEU A 370 -12.90 23.17 5.84
N LEU A 371 -13.93 23.78 6.42
CA LEU A 371 -15.00 24.48 5.69
C LEU A 371 -14.73 25.97 5.49
N THR A 372 -13.50 26.44 5.72
CA THR A 372 -13.09 27.80 5.36
C THR A 372 -13.33 28.03 3.87
N GLY A 373 -14.11 29.06 3.51
CA GLY A 373 -14.58 29.25 2.13
C GLY A 373 -13.46 29.34 1.09
N SER A 374 -12.31 29.93 1.43
CA SER A 374 -11.15 30.02 0.53
C SER A 374 -10.48 28.67 0.25
N PHE A 375 -10.73 27.64 1.05
CA PHE A 375 -10.19 26.29 0.81
C PHE A 375 -10.99 25.50 -0.22
N SER A 376 -12.22 25.95 -0.56
CA SER A 376 -13.06 25.35 -1.60
C SER A 376 -13.30 23.84 -1.40
N ASN A 377 -13.36 23.40 -0.14
CA ASN A 377 -13.75 22.04 0.19
C ASN A 377 -15.28 21.90 0.17
N ASN A 378 -15.77 20.72 -0.14
CA ASN A 378 -17.19 20.38 -0.02
C ASN A 378 -17.38 19.25 0.98
N ALA A 379 -18.39 19.39 1.84
CA ALA A 379 -18.83 18.32 2.74
C ALA A 379 -20.26 17.91 2.36
N TYR A 380 -20.47 16.61 2.15
CA TYR A 380 -21.76 16.02 1.83
C TYR A 380 -22.14 14.99 2.89
N GLN A 381 -23.42 14.94 3.22
CA GLN A 381 -23.93 14.07 4.28
C GLN A 381 -23.91 12.59 3.85
N THR A 382 -24.11 12.32 2.57
CA THR A 382 -24.21 10.96 2.02
C THR A 382 -23.13 10.70 0.98
N ASN A 383 -22.77 9.43 0.83
CA ASN A 383 -21.80 9.03 -0.18
C ASN A 383 -22.30 9.22 -1.62
N THR A 384 -23.62 9.14 -1.84
CA THR A 384 -24.24 9.28 -3.16
C THR A 384 -24.03 10.67 -3.77
N GLU A 385 -23.88 11.70 -2.94
CA GLU A 385 -23.65 13.08 -3.38
C GLU A 385 -22.26 13.29 -4.00
N ALA A 386 -21.28 12.44 -3.69
CA ALA A 386 -20.01 12.43 -4.42
C ALA A 386 -20.19 12.01 -5.89
N GLY A 387 -21.27 11.28 -6.21
CA GLY A 387 -21.65 10.91 -7.57
C GLY A 387 -20.65 9.98 -8.25
N LEU A 388 -19.98 9.09 -7.51
CA LEU A 388 -19.08 8.09 -8.09
C LEU A 388 -19.84 6.83 -8.51
N THR A 389 -19.37 6.18 -9.58
CA THR A 389 -19.93 4.91 -10.06
C THR A 389 -19.47 3.78 -9.14
N ARG A 390 -20.41 3.15 -8.41
CA ARG A 390 -20.18 1.95 -7.58
C ARG A 390 -18.93 2.02 -6.65
N PRO A 391 -18.73 3.10 -5.88
CA PRO A 391 -17.48 3.30 -5.15
C PRO A 391 -17.19 2.23 -4.08
N PHE A 392 -18.23 1.64 -3.48
CA PHE A 392 -18.12 0.59 -2.45
C PHE A 392 -18.22 -0.83 -3.00
N ASN A 393 -18.26 -1.01 -4.33
CA ASN A 393 -18.39 -2.34 -4.90
C ASN A 393 -17.05 -3.09 -4.81
N ILE A 394 -16.86 -3.76 -3.68
CA ILE A 394 -15.68 -4.54 -3.27
C ILE A 394 -15.66 -5.98 -3.83
N TYR A 395 -16.56 -6.29 -4.78
CA TYR A 395 -16.74 -7.62 -5.36
C TYR A 395 -15.96 -7.79 -6.65
N PRO A 396 -15.56 -9.03 -6.96
CA PRO A 396 -14.66 -9.31 -8.06
C PRO A 396 -15.29 -8.88 -9.36
N ASP A 397 -14.61 -8.01 -10.09
CA ASP A 397 -14.89 -7.86 -11.51
C ASP A 397 -14.65 -9.23 -12.15
N PRO A 398 -15.68 -9.94 -12.66
CA PRO A 398 -15.45 -11.12 -13.46
C PRO A 398 -14.63 -10.63 -14.66
N SER A 399 -13.39 -11.08 -14.76
CA SER A 399 -12.43 -10.70 -15.80
C SER A 399 -13.13 -10.33 -17.12
N GLY A 400 -13.21 -9.02 -17.41
CA GLY A 400 -13.79 -8.51 -18.66
C GLY A 400 -15.08 -7.68 -18.54
N SER A 401 -15.65 -7.44 -17.35
CA SER A 401 -16.69 -6.42 -17.24
C SER A 401 -16.01 -5.05 -17.13
N ASN A 402 -15.92 -4.30 -18.23
CA ASN A 402 -15.40 -2.92 -18.28
C ASN A 402 -16.25 -1.96 -17.42
N VAL A 403 -16.32 -2.17 -16.10
CA VAL A 403 -17.09 -1.35 -15.19
C VAL A 403 -16.18 -0.22 -14.74
N ASN A 404 -16.59 1.00 -15.06
CA ASN A 404 -15.93 2.23 -14.65
C ASN A 404 -16.17 2.51 -13.16
N ASN A 405 -15.81 1.56 -12.28
CA ASN A 405 -15.87 1.77 -10.83
C ASN A 405 -15.06 3.02 -10.45
N TRP A 406 -15.53 3.74 -9.45
CA TRP A 406 -14.95 4.97 -8.89
C TRP A 406 -14.90 6.19 -9.84
N VAL A 407 -15.27 6.03 -11.11
CA VAL A 407 -15.36 7.13 -12.06
C VAL A 407 -16.57 8.02 -11.70
N PRO A 408 -16.38 9.36 -11.64
CA PRO A 408 -17.48 10.31 -11.51
C PRO A 408 -18.55 10.14 -12.59
N THR A 409 -19.81 10.07 -12.17
CA THR A 409 -20.98 10.13 -13.06
C THR A 409 -21.15 11.53 -13.65
N GLY A 410 -21.95 11.67 -14.71
CA GLY A 410 -22.09 12.95 -15.45
C GLY A 410 -22.55 14.15 -14.62
N SER A 411 -23.26 13.93 -13.50
CA SER A 411 -23.69 14.98 -12.57
C SER A 411 -22.80 15.12 -11.33
N SER A 412 -21.68 14.39 -11.28
CA SER A 412 -20.82 14.37 -10.09
C SER A 412 -20.15 15.74 -9.87
N PRO A 413 -20.13 16.26 -8.63
CA PRO A 413 -19.35 17.44 -8.28
C PRO A 413 -17.84 17.22 -8.41
N ALA A 414 -17.38 15.98 -8.57
CA ALA A 414 -15.98 15.64 -8.77
C ALA A 414 -15.48 15.96 -10.19
N LEU A 415 -16.36 16.14 -11.19
CA LEU A 415 -15.95 16.50 -12.56
C LEU A 415 -15.48 17.96 -12.71
N SER A 416 -15.52 18.75 -11.63
CA SER A 416 -15.08 20.14 -11.58
C SER A 416 -14.49 20.50 -10.22
N GLY A 417 -14.04 21.74 -10.07
CA GLY A 417 -13.60 22.31 -8.80
C GLY A 417 -12.16 21.98 -8.40
N ALA A 418 -11.41 21.24 -9.21
CA ALA A 418 -9.98 21.11 -9.02
C ALA A 418 -9.25 22.43 -9.36
N SER A 419 -8.20 22.74 -8.61
CA SER A 419 -7.34 23.89 -8.87
C SER A 419 -5.88 23.54 -8.64
N PHE A 420 -5.04 24.02 -9.56
CA PHE A 420 -3.58 23.87 -9.55
C PHE A 420 -2.85 25.21 -9.38
N ALA A 421 -3.58 26.26 -8.99
CA ALA A 421 -3.02 27.60 -8.80
C ALA A 421 -2.07 27.71 -7.59
N ASN A 422 -2.14 26.76 -6.65
CA ASN A 422 -1.26 26.75 -5.48
C ASN A 422 0.18 26.37 -5.89
N PRO A 423 1.22 27.13 -5.48
CA PRO A 423 2.61 26.82 -5.83
C PRO A 423 3.09 25.42 -5.41
N ASN A 424 2.50 24.84 -4.36
CA ASN A 424 2.79 23.47 -3.91
C ASN A 424 2.47 22.41 -4.99
N LEU A 425 1.56 22.73 -5.92
CA LEU A 425 1.13 21.84 -7.01
C LEU A 425 1.97 21.99 -8.29
N ALA A 426 3.06 22.75 -8.26
CA ALA A 426 3.99 22.81 -9.40
C ALA A 426 4.51 21.41 -9.76
N GLY A 427 4.44 21.04 -11.05
CA GLY A 427 4.90 19.74 -11.56
C GLY A 427 3.87 18.60 -11.46
N PHE A 428 2.67 18.84 -10.93
CA PHE A 428 1.55 17.91 -11.07
C PHE A 428 0.90 18.06 -12.45
N GLU A 429 0.27 16.98 -12.94
CA GLU A 429 -0.61 17.07 -14.11
C GLU A 429 -1.83 17.92 -13.79
N THR A 430 -2.12 18.92 -14.61
CA THR A 430 -3.30 19.77 -14.42
C THR A 430 -4.53 19.11 -15.00
N VAL A 431 -5.51 18.83 -14.15
CA VAL A 431 -6.82 18.29 -14.52
C VAL A 431 -7.95 19.15 -13.96
N ASN A 432 -9.16 19.02 -14.49
CA ASN A 432 -10.33 19.77 -14.02
C ASN A 432 -11.16 19.02 -12.95
N PHE A 433 -10.89 17.74 -12.71
CA PHE A 433 -11.63 16.89 -11.78
C PHE A 433 -10.91 16.70 -10.44
N ARG A 434 -11.69 16.39 -9.41
CA ARG A 434 -11.24 16.05 -8.06
C ARG A 434 -11.36 14.54 -7.84
N GLY A 435 -10.49 13.99 -7.01
CA GLY A 435 -10.33 12.55 -6.82
C GLY A 435 -9.38 11.93 -7.83
N GLY A 436 -9.16 10.63 -7.69
CA GLY A 436 -8.25 9.83 -8.50
C GLY A 436 -8.70 9.63 -9.95
N PHE A 437 -9.97 9.81 -10.26
CA PHE A 437 -10.54 9.49 -11.57
C PHE A 437 -11.29 10.67 -12.17
N GLY A 438 -10.98 10.98 -13.43
CA GLY A 438 -11.82 11.83 -14.28
C GLY A 438 -12.86 10.95 -14.99
N THR A 439 -13.16 11.26 -16.25
CA THR A 439 -14.08 10.44 -17.07
C THR A 439 -13.50 9.10 -17.55
N THR A 440 -12.20 8.85 -17.29
CA THR A 440 -11.49 7.64 -17.71
C THR A 440 -11.00 6.86 -16.49
N ASN A 441 -11.19 5.53 -16.52
CA ASN A 441 -10.67 4.64 -15.49
C ASN A 441 -9.25 4.15 -15.86
N TRP A 442 -8.22 4.82 -15.34
CA TRP A 442 -6.81 4.46 -15.57
C TRP A 442 -6.37 3.13 -14.94
N SER A 443 -7.20 2.53 -14.07
CA SER A 443 -6.89 1.22 -13.46
C SER A 443 -7.16 0.05 -14.42
N GLN A 444 -7.90 0.28 -15.51
CA GLN A 444 -8.28 -0.77 -16.46
C GLN A 444 -7.06 -1.33 -17.20
N GLY A 445 -7.16 -2.63 -17.54
CA GLY A 445 -6.13 -3.39 -18.24
C GLY A 445 -5.10 -4.03 -17.31
N TRP A 446 -4.66 -3.32 -16.28
CA TRP A 446 -3.48 -3.71 -15.51
C TRP A 446 -3.71 -4.00 -14.04
N SER A 447 -4.79 -3.53 -13.42
CA SER A 447 -5.11 -3.82 -12.01
C SER A 447 -5.92 -5.12 -11.87
N GLN A 448 -6.05 -5.63 -10.63
CA GLN A 448 -6.86 -6.79 -10.27
C GLN A 448 -7.57 -6.58 -8.92
N PHE A 449 -8.90 -6.64 -8.89
CA PHE A 449 -9.71 -6.44 -7.68
C PHE A 449 -10.28 -7.74 -7.08
N ASP A 450 -9.90 -8.89 -7.66
CA ASP A 450 -10.12 -10.24 -7.10
C ASP A 450 -8.85 -11.10 -7.07
N PRO A 451 -7.78 -10.63 -6.42
CA PRO A 451 -6.53 -11.37 -6.39
C PRO A 451 -6.66 -12.72 -5.63
N LYS A 452 -7.73 -12.91 -4.84
CA LYS A 452 -7.97 -14.16 -4.09
C LYS A 452 -8.52 -15.27 -4.97
N ASN A 453 -9.39 -14.96 -5.94
CA ASN A 453 -10.06 -15.97 -6.75
C ASN A 453 -9.66 -15.99 -8.24
N TYR A 454 -8.72 -15.16 -8.70
CA TYR A 454 -8.23 -15.28 -10.08
C TYR A 454 -7.24 -16.44 -10.26
N VAL A 455 -7.20 -16.98 -11.47
CA VAL A 455 -6.18 -17.93 -11.92
C VAL A 455 -5.00 -17.12 -12.44
N LEU A 456 -3.78 -17.45 -12.02
CA LEU A 456 -2.58 -16.78 -12.52
C LEU A 456 -2.47 -16.97 -14.05
N PRO A 457 -1.97 -15.97 -14.78
CA PRO A 457 -1.92 -15.97 -16.26
C PRO A 457 -0.96 -17.01 -16.86
N VAL A 458 -0.37 -17.88 -16.05
CA VAL A 458 0.58 -18.92 -16.45
C VAL A 458 0.10 -20.28 -15.95
N SER A 459 0.02 -21.24 -16.87
CA SER A 459 -0.21 -22.65 -16.54
C SER A 459 1.00 -23.20 -15.79
N VAL A 460 0.86 -23.40 -14.47
CA VAL A 460 1.85 -24.10 -13.64
C VAL A 460 2.04 -25.50 -14.21
N ARG A 461 3.17 -25.77 -14.88
CA ARG A 461 3.54 -27.12 -15.32
C ARG A 461 4.41 -27.73 -14.23
N SER A 462 3.95 -28.81 -13.60
CA SER A 462 4.77 -29.60 -12.68
C SER A 462 5.87 -30.31 -13.48
N ILE A 463 7.15 -30.02 -13.20
CA ILE A 463 8.26 -30.88 -13.63
C ILE A 463 8.68 -31.74 -12.44
N GLU A 464 8.45 -33.05 -12.54
CA GLU A 464 9.09 -34.03 -11.67
C GLU A 464 10.55 -34.16 -12.12
N GLY A 465 11.49 -33.57 -11.39
CA GLY A 465 12.91 -33.78 -11.67
C GLY A 465 13.86 -32.79 -11.00
N ILE A 466 14.70 -33.33 -10.11
CA ILE A 466 15.99 -32.83 -9.58
C ILE A 466 16.24 -31.31 -9.69
N VAL A 467 16.16 -30.66 -8.52
CA VAL A 467 16.67 -29.31 -8.27
C VAL A 467 18.18 -29.26 -8.55
N PRO A 468 18.68 -28.45 -9.49
CA PRO A 468 20.11 -28.21 -9.62
C PRO A 468 20.61 -27.50 -8.35
N VAL A 469 21.62 -28.08 -7.73
CA VAL A 469 22.16 -27.63 -6.43
C VAL A 469 23.00 -26.34 -6.55
N ASP A 470 23.22 -25.84 -7.76
CA ASP A 470 24.15 -24.75 -8.01
C ASP A 470 23.48 -23.63 -8.81
N PHE A 471 22.88 -22.67 -8.10
CA PHE A 471 22.68 -21.32 -8.62
C PHE A 471 23.68 -20.39 -7.92
N VAL A 472 24.93 -20.45 -8.38
CA VAL A 472 25.85 -19.32 -8.26
C VAL A 472 25.61 -18.48 -9.51
N LEU A 473 25.11 -17.26 -9.33
CA LEU A 473 25.07 -16.23 -10.38
C LEU A 473 26.46 -15.62 -10.56
#